data_AF-A0A841GUR8-F1
#
_entry.id   AF-A0A841GUR8-F1
#
_cell.length_a   1.000
_cell.length_b   1.000
_cell.length_c   1.000
_cell.angle_alpha   90.00
_cell.angle_beta   90.00
_cell.angle_gamma   90.00
#
_symmetry.space_group_name_H-M   'P 1'
#
loop_
_entity.id
_entity.type
_entity.pdbx_description
1 polymer ?
#
loop_
_entity_poly.entity_id
_entity_poly.type
_entity_poly.pdbx_seq_one_letter_code
_entity_poly.pdbx_strand_id
1 'polypeptide(L)'
;MLSSLKSATAAHHERVEAAMPSLDQLATPEGYASALRALHGFHAAWEPAIWRAPGMGDTGLVEADRRKLPQLERDLRALGIEPVVQRPPVDEMDAATALGALYVLEGATLGGRVIHRHIAGPLGITPAHGGAYYHGYGELTGPRWKEFCAAAESYVARHGGESRAVRGAVACFGALEAWLAVPGVLAPTPTAALTS
;
A
#
# COMPACT_ATOMS: atom_id res chain seq x y z
N MET A 1 16.34 -0.04 14.03
CA MET A 1 14.95 0.05 13.51
C MET A 1 14.65 -0.81 12.27
N LEU A 2 15.24 -0.56 11.08
CA LEU A 2 14.78 -1.24 9.84
C LEU A 2 14.90 -2.78 9.89
N SER A 3 15.98 -3.30 10.47
CA SER A 3 16.14 -4.75 10.71
C SER A 3 15.02 -5.31 11.59
N SER A 4 14.69 -4.60 12.68
CA SER A 4 13.62 -4.95 13.61
C SER A 4 12.25 -4.95 12.92
N LEU A 5 11.97 -3.94 12.08
CA LEU A 5 10.75 -3.88 11.27
C LEU A 5 10.66 -5.10 10.34
N LYS A 6 11.69 -5.33 9.53
CA LYS A 6 11.74 -6.46 8.58
C LYS A 6 11.52 -7.80 9.29
N SER A 7 12.21 -8.04 10.40
CA SER A 7 12.07 -9.30 11.14
C SER A 7 10.69 -9.46 11.76
N ALA A 8 10.13 -8.40 12.34
CA ALA A 8 8.83 -8.46 13.00
C ALA A 8 7.66 -8.62 12.01
N THR A 9 7.81 -8.12 10.79
CA THR A 9 6.73 -8.14 9.79
C THR A 9 6.88 -9.24 8.74
N ALA A 10 7.91 -10.08 8.78
CA ALA A 10 8.18 -11.09 7.74
C ALA A 10 7.00 -12.06 7.54
N ALA A 11 6.54 -12.70 8.61
CA ALA A 11 5.42 -13.65 8.53
C ALA A 11 4.09 -12.97 8.15
N HIS A 12 3.93 -11.70 8.50
CA HIS A 12 2.77 -10.90 8.10
C HIS A 12 2.78 -10.59 6.60
N HIS A 13 3.94 -10.20 6.07
CA HIS A 13 4.14 -9.98 4.64
C HIS A 13 3.79 -11.23 3.84
N GLU A 14 4.29 -12.40 4.25
CA GLU A 14 3.99 -13.69 3.60
C GLU A 14 2.48 -14.00 3.59
N ARG A 15 1.76 -13.72 4.69
CA ARG A 15 0.32 -13.94 4.77
C ARG A 15 -0.47 -12.98 3.87
N VAL A 16 -0.09 -11.71 3.81
CA VAL A 16 -0.70 -10.76 2.88
C VAL A 16 -0.44 -11.17 1.44
N GLU A 17 0.78 -11.56 1.10
CA GLU A 17 1.13 -12.04 -0.24
C GLU A 17 0.31 -13.27 -0.64
N ALA A 18 0.14 -14.23 0.28
CA ALA A 18 -0.67 -15.42 0.05
C ALA A 18 -2.20 -15.15 -0.04
N ALA A 19 -2.68 -14.07 0.59
CA ALA A 19 -4.09 -13.69 0.55
C ALA A 19 -4.45 -12.92 -0.74
N MET A 20 -3.50 -12.20 -1.34
CA MET A 20 -3.72 -11.48 -2.58
C MET A 20 -3.91 -12.45 -3.77
N PRO A 21 -4.62 -12.03 -4.84
CA PRO A 21 -4.74 -12.86 -6.03
C PRO A 21 -3.37 -13.20 -6.60
N SER A 22 -3.22 -14.41 -7.14
CA SER A 22 -1.97 -14.83 -7.79
C SER A 22 -1.62 -13.92 -8.97
N LEU A 23 -0.37 -13.93 -9.44
CA LEU A 23 0.03 -13.13 -10.60
C LEU A 23 -0.84 -13.41 -11.84
N ASP A 24 -1.18 -14.67 -12.08
CA ASP A 24 -2.06 -15.07 -13.19
C ASP A 24 -3.49 -14.53 -13.01
N GLN A 25 -4.01 -14.52 -11.78
CA GLN A 25 -5.32 -13.93 -11.49
C GLN A 25 -5.29 -12.41 -11.59
N LEU A 26 -4.21 -11.76 -11.12
CA LEU A 26 -4.01 -10.32 -11.27
C LEU A 26 -3.85 -9.91 -12.72
N ALA A 27 -3.42 -10.81 -13.61
CA ALA A 27 -3.34 -10.57 -15.04
C ALA A 27 -4.71 -10.68 -15.75
N THR A 28 -5.80 -10.92 -15.03
CA THR A 28 -7.18 -10.85 -15.57
C THR A 28 -7.90 -9.57 -15.12
N PRO A 29 -8.84 -9.06 -15.92
CA PRO A 29 -9.70 -7.94 -15.57
C PRO A 29 -10.33 -8.02 -14.17
N GLU A 30 -10.90 -9.17 -13.83
CA GLU A 30 -11.66 -9.37 -12.59
C GLU A 30 -10.75 -9.45 -11.37
N GLY A 31 -9.61 -10.15 -11.49
CA GLY A 31 -8.64 -10.26 -10.40
C GLY A 31 -7.94 -8.93 -10.15
N TYR A 32 -7.62 -8.19 -11.20
CA TYR A 32 -7.06 -6.85 -11.09
C TYR A 32 -8.02 -5.86 -10.42
N ALA A 33 -9.28 -5.84 -10.88
CA ALA A 33 -10.32 -4.99 -10.31
C ALA A 33 -10.57 -5.30 -8.83
N SER A 34 -10.63 -6.59 -8.47
CA SER A 34 -10.76 -7.04 -7.09
C SER A 34 -9.59 -6.54 -6.22
N ALA A 35 -8.35 -6.71 -6.68
CA ALA A 35 -7.17 -6.25 -5.96
C ALA A 35 -7.13 -4.72 -5.78
N LEU A 36 -7.39 -3.94 -6.84
CA LEU A 36 -7.42 -2.47 -6.74
C LEU A 36 -8.49 -1.98 -5.77
N ARG A 37 -9.68 -2.60 -5.78
CA ARG A 37 -10.78 -2.28 -4.86
C ARG A 37 -10.41 -2.56 -3.40
N ALA A 38 -9.83 -3.73 -3.14
CA ALA A 38 -9.38 -4.11 -1.80
C ALA A 38 -8.30 -3.16 -1.28
N LEU A 39 -7.28 -2.87 -2.09
CA LEU A 39 -6.19 -1.97 -1.74
C LEU A 39 -6.70 -0.53 -1.56
N HIS A 40 -7.59 -0.05 -2.43
CA HIS A 40 -8.22 1.25 -2.25
C HIS A 40 -8.96 1.36 -0.91
N GLY A 41 -9.79 0.37 -0.55
CA GLY A 41 -10.51 0.38 0.73
C GLY A 41 -9.58 0.48 1.94
N PHE A 42 -8.46 -0.23 1.91
CA PHE A 42 -7.44 -0.16 2.95
C PHE A 42 -6.74 1.21 3.00
N HIS A 43 -6.20 1.67 1.86
CA HIS A 43 -5.49 2.94 1.76
C HIS A 43 -6.38 4.13 2.12
N ALA A 44 -7.67 4.10 1.77
CA ALA A 44 -8.64 5.15 2.06
C ALA A 44 -8.87 5.37 3.56
N ALA A 45 -8.50 4.39 4.39
CA ALA A 45 -8.54 4.49 5.85
C ALA A 45 -7.16 4.82 6.43
N TRP A 46 -6.16 4.01 6.08
CA TRP A 46 -4.86 4.02 6.73
C TRP A 46 -3.96 5.16 6.29
N GLU A 47 -3.88 5.46 4.98
CA GLU A 47 -2.95 6.47 4.48
C GLU A 47 -3.25 7.87 5.04
N PRO A 48 -4.52 8.37 5.05
CA PRO A 48 -4.82 9.66 5.68
C PRO A 48 -4.57 9.69 7.19
N ALA A 49 -4.73 8.56 7.90
CA ALA A 49 -4.49 8.50 9.34
C ALA A 49 -2.98 8.59 9.66
N ILE A 50 -2.15 7.88 8.88
CA ILE A 50 -0.69 7.95 8.96
C ILE A 50 -0.22 9.40 8.82
N TRP A 51 -0.65 10.10 7.77
CA TRP A 51 -0.15 11.45 7.51
C TRP A 51 -0.69 12.52 8.46
N ARG A 52 -1.85 12.28 9.10
CA ARG A 52 -2.40 13.17 10.15
C ARG A 52 -1.82 12.91 11.54
N ALA A 53 -1.01 11.87 11.72
CA ALA A 53 -0.43 11.54 13.01
C ALA A 53 0.43 12.70 13.56
N PRO A 54 0.26 13.10 14.83
CA PRO A 54 1.06 14.17 15.44
C PRO A 54 2.57 13.89 15.35
N GLY A 55 3.34 14.88 14.88
CA GLY A 55 4.79 14.80 14.71
C GLY A 55 5.25 14.31 13.33
N MET A 56 4.34 13.93 12.41
CA MET A 56 4.74 13.50 11.07
C MET A 56 5.46 14.58 10.26
N GLY A 57 5.16 15.85 10.50
CA GLY A 57 5.87 16.98 9.88
C GLY A 57 7.37 17.03 10.22
N ASP A 58 7.76 16.50 11.38
CA ASP A 58 9.14 16.53 11.86
C ASP A 58 10.01 15.42 11.25
N THR A 59 9.40 14.51 10.46
CA THR A 59 10.10 13.42 9.77
C THR A 59 10.89 13.88 8.54
N GLY A 60 10.57 15.07 8.00
CA GLY A 60 11.13 15.57 6.75
C GLY A 60 10.63 14.84 5.49
N LEU A 61 9.65 13.94 5.62
CA LEU A 61 9.01 13.28 4.49
C LEU A 61 8.00 14.23 3.83
N VAL A 62 8.06 14.35 2.50
CA VAL A 62 7.08 15.10 1.72
C VAL A 62 5.88 14.22 1.41
N GLU A 63 4.76 14.48 2.08
CA GLU A 63 3.53 13.68 1.97
C GLU A 63 3.01 13.59 0.53
N ALA A 64 2.89 14.72 -0.17
CA ALA A 64 2.24 14.79 -1.47
C ALA A 64 2.85 13.82 -2.50
N ASP A 65 4.17 13.66 -2.45
CA ASP A 65 4.91 12.77 -3.34
C ASP A 65 4.66 11.29 -3.03
N ARG A 66 4.30 10.98 -1.78
CA ARG A 66 4.29 9.63 -1.21
C ARG A 66 2.91 9.00 -1.09
N ARG A 67 1.84 9.78 -1.26
CA ARG A 67 0.47 9.26 -1.28
C ARG A 67 0.28 8.25 -2.42
N LYS A 68 -0.38 7.13 -2.11
CA LYS A 68 -0.75 6.05 -3.03
C LYS A 68 -2.26 5.99 -3.24
N LEU A 69 -3.05 6.49 -2.28
CA LEU A 69 -4.49 6.58 -2.42
C LEU A 69 -4.91 7.35 -3.69
N PRO A 70 -4.33 8.52 -4.03
CA PRO A 70 -4.68 9.20 -5.28
C PRO A 70 -4.31 8.40 -6.55
N GLN A 71 -3.30 7.52 -6.47
CA GLN A 71 -2.93 6.63 -7.58
C GLN A 71 -3.99 5.54 -7.76
N LEU A 72 -4.42 4.90 -6.68
CA LEU A 72 -5.51 3.93 -6.68
C LEU A 72 -6.81 4.53 -7.20
N GLU A 73 -7.18 5.73 -6.71
CA GLU A 73 -8.36 6.43 -7.18
C GLU A 73 -8.31 6.78 -8.67
N ARG A 74 -7.12 7.14 -9.18
CA ARG A 74 -6.92 7.38 -10.61
C ARG A 74 -7.10 6.11 -11.43
N ASP A 75 -6.55 4.99 -10.97
CA ASP A 75 -6.65 3.71 -11.66
C ASP A 75 -8.10 3.22 -11.68
N LEU A 76 -8.79 3.27 -10.54
CA LEU A 76 -10.21 2.93 -10.44
C LEU A 76 -11.05 3.77 -11.41
N ARG A 77 -10.85 5.10 -11.44
CA ARG A 77 -11.56 5.98 -12.38
C ARG A 77 -11.24 5.68 -13.83
N ALA A 78 -9.96 5.46 -14.16
CA ALA A 78 -9.53 5.19 -15.53
C ALA A 78 -10.15 3.90 -16.08
N LEU A 79 -10.39 2.91 -15.21
CA LEU A 79 -10.93 1.61 -15.56
C LEU A 79 -12.44 1.48 -15.35
N GLY A 80 -13.12 2.55 -14.91
CA GLY A 80 -14.56 2.52 -14.63
C GLY A 80 -14.95 1.59 -13.48
N ILE A 81 -14.05 1.37 -12.52
CA ILE A 81 -14.26 0.49 -11.37
C ILE A 81 -14.73 1.33 -10.19
N GLU A 82 -15.88 0.99 -9.65
CA GLU A 82 -16.39 1.65 -8.45
C GLU A 82 -15.50 1.35 -7.22
N PRO A 83 -15.19 2.34 -6.38
CA PRO A 83 -14.43 2.12 -5.15
C PRO A 83 -15.22 1.33 -4.11
N VAL A 84 -14.51 0.67 -3.21
CA VAL A 84 -15.12 0.08 -2.00
C VAL A 84 -15.38 1.19 -0.99
N VAL A 85 -16.61 1.24 -0.47
CA VAL A 85 -17.05 2.20 0.56
C VAL A 85 -16.60 1.77 1.96
N GLN A 86 -16.59 0.46 2.20
CA GLN A 86 -16.13 -0.13 3.46
C GLN A 86 -14.64 0.14 3.69
N ARG A 87 -14.28 0.33 4.96
CA ARG A 87 -12.93 0.70 5.39
C ARG A 87 -12.60 -0.02 6.69
N PRO A 88 -11.38 -0.55 6.85
CA PRO A 88 -10.96 -1.12 8.13
C PRO A 88 -10.81 0.00 9.17
N PRO A 89 -10.97 -0.32 10.47
CA PRO A 89 -10.71 0.63 11.55
C PRO A 89 -9.22 1.01 11.58
N VAL A 90 -8.95 2.23 12.07
CA VAL A 90 -7.61 2.74 12.29
C VAL A 90 -7.58 3.47 13.62
N ASP A 91 -6.72 3.02 14.52
CA ASP A 91 -6.51 3.68 15.80
C ASP A 91 -5.68 4.96 15.62
N GLU A 92 -5.82 5.88 16.58
CA GLU A 92 -4.92 7.03 16.65
C GLU A 92 -3.48 6.57 16.86
N MET A 93 -2.54 7.27 16.23
CA MET A 93 -1.14 6.91 16.24
C MET A 93 -0.25 8.14 16.36
N ASP A 94 0.88 7.99 17.03
CA ASP A 94 1.96 8.98 17.02
C ASP A 94 2.86 8.80 15.78
N ALA A 95 3.73 9.78 15.51
CA ALA A 95 4.63 9.72 14.36
C ALA A 95 5.53 8.48 14.30
N ALA A 96 5.98 7.94 15.43
CA ALA A 96 6.79 6.72 15.43
C ALA A 96 5.98 5.52 14.95
N THR A 97 4.76 5.37 15.45
CA THR A 97 3.80 4.33 15.03
C THR A 97 3.40 4.51 13.57
N ALA A 98 3.14 5.75 13.15
CA ALA A 98 2.82 6.11 11.77
C ALA A 98 3.96 5.82 10.79
N LEU A 99 5.22 6.05 11.16
CA LEU A 99 6.39 5.65 10.35
C LEU A 99 6.46 4.13 10.16
N GLY A 100 6.10 3.37 11.20
CA GLY A 100 5.95 1.92 11.11
C GLY A 100 4.89 1.49 10.10
N ALA A 101 3.71 2.10 10.15
CA ALA A 101 2.66 1.83 9.17
C ALA A 101 3.07 2.29 7.76
N LEU A 102 3.68 3.47 7.63
CA LEU A 102 4.18 3.99 6.35
C LEU A 102 5.26 3.10 5.74
N TYR A 103 6.09 2.42 6.55
CA TYR A 103 7.04 1.42 6.08
C TYR A 103 6.37 0.29 5.30
N VAL A 104 5.18 -0.14 5.72
CA VAL A 104 4.41 -1.18 5.01
C VAL A 104 3.95 -0.67 3.64
N LEU A 105 3.39 0.55 3.61
CA LEU A 105 2.81 1.18 2.42
C LEU A 105 3.90 1.53 1.39
N GLU A 106 5.02 2.09 1.85
CA GLU A 106 6.19 2.40 1.00
C GLU A 106 6.87 1.11 0.52
N GLY A 107 6.99 0.10 1.38
CA GLY A 107 7.60 -1.19 1.04
C GLY A 107 6.82 -1.92 -0.05
N ALA A 108 5.49 -1.83 -0.04
CA ALA A 108 4.62 -2.44 -1.05
C ALA A 108 4.93 -1.95 -2.48
N THR A 109 5.47 -0.73 -2.64
CA THR A 109 5.83 -0.20 -3.96
C THR A 109 6.96 -0.97 -4.66
N LEU A 110 7.85 -1.61 -3.89
CA LEU A 110 8.94 -2.44 -4.42
C LEU A 110 8.39 -3.70 -5.10
N GLY A 111 7.53 -4.43 -4.39
CA GLY A 111 6.82 -5.59 -4.94
C GLY A 111 5.86 -5.18 -6.06
N GLY A 112 5.24 -4.00 -5.94
CA GLY A 112 4.34 -3.47 -6.95
C GLY A 112 4.98 -3.30 -8.33
N ARG A 113 6.25 -2.88 -8.41
CA ARG A 113 6.99 -2.84 -9.70
C ARG A 113 7.15 -4.21 -10.35
N VAL A 114 7.30 -5.27 -9.55
CA VAL A 114 7.37 -6.65 -10.06
C VAL A 114 6.02 -7.05 -10.64
N ILE A 115 4.94 -6.80 -9.88
CA ILE A 115 3.56 -7.07 -10.31
C ILE A 115 3.23 -6.31 -11.59
N HIS A 116 3.51 -4.99 -11.64
CA HIS A 116 3.25 -4.15 -12.81
C HIS A 116 3.85 -4.73 -14.10
N ARG A 117 5.09 -5.23 -14.05
CA ARG A 117 5.73 -5.83 -15.25
C ARG A 117 5.01 -7.07 -15.75
N HIS A 118 4.34 -7.80 -14.86
CA HIS A 118 3.60 -9.01 -15.22
C HIS A 118 2.22 -8.67 -15.80
N ILE A 119 1.52 -7.69 -15.22
CA ILE A 119 0.11 -7.43 -15.55
C ILE A 119 -0.10 -6.34 -16.61
N ALA A 120 0.88 -5.47 -16.85
CA ALA A 120 0.70 -4.30 -17.71
C ALA A 120 0.37 -4.67 -19.18
N GLY A 121 1.12 -5.62 -19.74
CA GLY A 121 0.87 -6.11 -21.11
C GLY A 121 -0.47 -6.81 -21.25
N PRO A 122 -0.75 -7.87 -20.46
CA PRO A 122 -2.02 -8.61 -20.52
C PRO A 122 -3.26 -7.73 -20.35
N LEU A 123 -3.21 -6.70 -19.50
CA LEU A 123 -4.34 -5.82 -19.22
C LEU A 123 -4.36 -4.54 -20.07
N GLY A 124 -3.33 -4.29 -20.88
CA GLY A 124 -3.21 -3.03 -21.63
C GLY A 124 -3.10 -1.76 -20.77
N ILE A 125 -2.73 -1.89 -19.49
CA ILE A 125 -2.66 -0.76 -18.55
C ILE A 125 -1.32 -0.03 -18.64
N THR A 126 -1.33 1.26 -18.30
CA THR A 126 -0.15 2.11 -18.23
C THR A 126 -0.19 2.98 -16.97
N PRO A 127 0.91 3.63 -16.56
CA PRO A 127 0.88 4.56 -15.43
C PRO A 127 -0.09 5.74 -15.63
N ALA A 128 -0.45 6.04 -16.88
CA ALA A 128 -1.44 7.06 -17.23
C ALA A 128 -2.88 6.52 -17.24
N HIS A 129 -3.05 5.21 -17.41
CA HIS A 129 -4.35 4.56 -17.57
C HIS A 129 -4.38 3.22 -16.84
N GLY A 130 -4.92 3.21 -15.62
CA GLY A 130 -5.21 1.99 -14.88
C GLY A 130 -4.02 1.30 -14.21
N GLY A 131 -2.78 1.79 -14.35
CA GLY A 131 -1.58 1.16 -13.77
C GLY A 131 -0.72 2.06 -12.88
N ALA A 132 -1.21 3.23 -12.47
CA ALA A 132 -0.46 4.21 -11.68
C ALA A 132 0.03 3.66 -10.33
N TYR A 133 -0.81 2.92 -9.61
CA TYR A 133 -0.51 2.39 -8.29
C TYR A 133 0.63 1.37 -8.31
N TYR A 134 0.52 0.33 -9.15
CA TYR A 134 1.55 -0.71 -9.24
C TYR A 134 2.83 -0.20 -9.93
N HIS A 135 2.74 0.87 -10.73
CA HIS A 135 3.93 1.57 -11.22
C HIS A 135 4.75 2.21 -10.09
N GLY A 136 4.10 2.59 -8.98
CA GLY A 136 4.73 3.19 -7.81
C GLY A 136 5.33 4.55 -8.13
N TYR A 137 6.66 4.64 -8.13
CA TYR A 137 7.44 5.83 -8.49
C TYR A 137 8.23 5.63 -9.79
N GLY A 138 7.90 4.60 -10.59
CA GLY A 138 8.68 4.22 -11.76
C GLY A 138 10.12 3.91 -11.37
N GLU A 139 11.08 4.46 -12.12
CA GLU A 139 12.51 4.26 -11.85
C GLU A 139 12.95 4.80 -10.48
N LEU A 140 12.20 5.75 -9.91
CA LEU A 140 12.51 6.32 -8.60
C LEU A 140 12.06 5.45 -7.42
N THR A 141 11.42 4.29 -7.63
CA THR A 141 10.92 3.48 -6.49
C THR A 141 12.04 3.04 -5.54
N GLY A 142 13.16 2.56 -6.07
CA GLY A 142 14.32 2.20 -5.25
C GLY A 142 14.91 3.39 -4.49
N PRO A 143 15.21 4.52 -5.16
CA PRO A 143 15.62 5.76 -4.51
C PRO A 143 14.64 6.27 -3.44
N ARG A 144 13.34 6.34 -3.74
CA ARG A 144 12.29 6.80 -2.80
C ARG A 144 12.15 5.92 -1.57
N TRP A 145 12.35 4.61 -1.73
CA TRP A 145 12.43 3.67 -0.61
C TRP A 145 13.64 3.94 0.29
N LYS A 146 14.82 4.16 -0.30
CA LYS A 146 16.03 4.49 0.48
C LYS A 146 15.90 5.83 1.20
N GLU A 147 15.34 6.83 0.55
CA GLU A 147 15.01 8.13 1.16
C GLU A 147 14.09 7.97 2.37
N PHE A 148 13.03 7.17 2.23
CA PHE A 148 12.10 6.88 3.32
C PHE A 148 12.82 6.21 4.49
N CYS A 149 13.56 5.14 4.22
CA CYS A 149 14.35 4.41 5.21
C CYS A 149 15.28 5.34 6.01
N ALA A 150 16.03 6.20 5.32
CA ALA A 150 16.94 7.15 5.95
C ALA A 150 16.21 8.17 6.83
N ALA A 151 15.08 8.72 6.36
CA ALA A 151 14.27 9.67 7.12
C ALA A 151 13.66 9.02 8.38
N ALA A 152 13.11 7.81 8.25
CA ALA A 152 12.54 7.07 9.37
C ALA A 152 13.59 6.72 10.43
N GLU A 153 14.79 6.26 10.01
CA GLU A 153 15.89 6.00 10.93
C GLU A 153 16.39 7.26 11.62
N SER A 154 16.53 8.38 10.89
CA SER A 154 16.93 9.66 11.48
C SER A 154 15.91 10.17 12.51
N TYR A 155 14.62 10.05 12.20
CA TYR A 155 13.55 10.44 13.11
C TYR A 155 13.60 9.63 14.41
N VAL A 156 13.68 8.30 14.31
CA VAL A 156 13.71 7.41 15.48
C VAL A 156 15.02 7.54 16.27
N ALA A 157 16.15 7.79 15.61
CA ALA A 157 17.41 8.07 16.32
C ALA A 157 17.33 9.35 17.17
N ARG A 158 16.58 10.36 16.70
CA ARG A 158 16.42 11.65 17.40
C ARG A 158 15.34 11.62 18.49
N HIS A 159 14.23 10.94 18.24
CA HIS A 159 13.03 11.01 19.09
C HIS A 159 12.72 9.69 19.83
N GLY A 160 13.52 8.64 19.60
CA GLY A 160 13.23 7.29 20.06
C GLY A 160 12.00 6.68 19.37
N GLY A 161 11.41 5.65 19.99
CA GLY A 161 10.18 5.04 19.50
C GLY A 161 10.34 3.87 18.54
N GLU A 162 11.51 3.23 18.47
CA GLU A 162 11.72 2.04 17.64
C GLU A 162 10.65 0.96 17.88
N SER A 163 10.37 0.62 19.15
CA SER A 163 9.33 -0.37 19.48
C SER A 163 7.92 0.08 19.05
N ARG A 164 7.65 1.39 19.01
CA ARG A 164 6.37 1.93 18.52
C ARG A 164 6.27 1.81 17.00
N ALA A 165 7.36 2.12 16.28
CA ALA A 165 7.42 1.89 14.83
C ALA A 165 7.20 0.41 14.48
N VAL A 166 7.86 -0.51 15.19
CA VAL A 166 7.64 -1.94 15.01
C VAL A 166 6.17 -2.32 15.25
N ARG A 167 5.57 -1.85 16.35
CA ARG A 167 4.14 -2.08 16.61
C ARG A 167 3.23 -1.50 15.54
N GLY A 168 3.53 -0.31 15.04
CA GLY A 168 2.76 0.34 13.97
C GLY A 168 2.79 -0.46 12.67
N ALA A 169 3.95 -1.00 12.30
CA ALA A 169 4.07 -1.85 11.11
C ALA A 169 3.31 -3.18 11.27
N VAL A 170 3.44 -3.83 12.43
CA VAL A 170 2.69 -5.05 12.75
C VAL A 170 1.19 -4.79 12.77
N ALA A 171 0.74 -3.69 13.36
CA ALA A 171 -0.68 -3.31 13.39
C ALA A 171 -1.22 -3.03 11.98
N CYS A 172 -0.47 -2.33 11.14
CA CYS A 172 -0.83 -2.06 9.75
C CYS A 172 -0.99 -3.36 8.95
N PHE A 173 -0.04 -4.28 9.06
CA PHE A 173 -0.15 -5.59 8.43
C PHE A 173 -1.33 -6.40 8.98
N GLY A 174 -1.50 -6.47 10.30
CA GLY A 174 -2.60 -7.20 10.93
C GLY A 174 -3.97 -6.67 10.50
N ALA A 175 -4.10 -5.35 10.35
CA ALA A 175 -5.31 -4.74 9.82
C ALA A 175 -5.52 -5.04 8.33
N LEU A 176 -4.45 -5.08 7.53
CA LEU A 176 -4.53 -5.46 6.11
C LEU A 176 -4.95 -6.93 5.96
N GLU A 177 -4.36 -7.84 6.74
CA GLU A 177 -4.74 -9.26 6.77
C GLU A 177 -6.23 -9.42 7.14
N ALA A 178 -6.66 -8.77 8.22
CA ALA A 178 -8.05 -8.83 8.66
C ALA A 178 -9.00 -8.24 7.60
N TRP A 179 -8.59 -7.15 6.95
CA TRP A 179 -9.35 -6.51 5.88
C TRP A 179 -9.52 -7.41 4.65
N LEU A 180 -8.44 -8.03 4.17
CA LEU A 180 -8.47 -8.93 3.02
C LEU A 180 -9.30 -10.20 3.30
N ALA A 181 -9.42 -10.60 4.56
CA ALA A 181 -10.26 -11.73 4.98
C ALA A 181 -11.76 -11.39 5.08
N VAL A 182 -12.17 -10.12 5.00
CA VAL A 182 -13.59 -9.74 5.05
C VAL A 182 -14.31 -10.27 3.79
N PRO A 183 -15.41 -11.03 3.93
CA PRO A 183 -16.17 -11.52 2.79
C PRO A 183 -16.59 -10.39 1.84
N GLY A 184 -16.28 -10.54 0.55
CA GLY A 184 -16.59 -9.56 -0.48
C GLY A 184 -15.47 -8.57 -0.80
N VAL A 185 -14.43 -8.45 0.04
CA VAL A 185 -13.30 -7.53 -0.22
C VAL A 185 -12.46 -7.98 -1.42
N LEU A 186 -12.08 -9.25 -1.46
CA LEU A 186 -11.34 -9.85 -2.57
C LEU A 186 -12.24 -10.65 -3.54
N ALA A 187 -13.56 -10.47 -3.48
CA ALA A 187 -14.46 -11.18 -4.38
C ALA A 187 -14.19 -10.77 -5.85
N PRO A 188 -14.16 -11.73 -6.80
CA PRO A 188 -14.04 -11.42 -8.22
C PRO A 188 -15.09 -10.38 -8.62
N THR A 189 -14.63 -9.25 -9.14
CA THR A 189 -15.53 -8.17 -9.56
C THR A 189 -15.74 -8.29 -11.06
N PRO A 190 -16.98 -8.52 -11.53
CA PRO A 190 -17.27 -8.53 -12.96
C PRO A 190 -16.86 -7.19 -13.56
N THR A 191 -15.94 -7.20 -14.52
CA THR A 191 -15.51 -5.98 -15.22
C THR A 191 -16.23 -5.92 -16.56
N ALA A 192 -17.11 -4.93 -16.72
CA ALA A 192 -17.84 -4.76 -17.98
C ALA A 192 -16.97 -4.16 -19.11
N ALA A 193 -15.71 -3.76 -18.85
CA ALA A 193 -15.04 -2.73 -19.64
C ALA A 193 -13.49 -2.81 -19.76
N LEU A 194 -12.87 -4.00 -19.71
CA LEU A 194 -11.42 -4.12 -20.01
C LEU A 194 -11.13 -4.72 -21.40
N THR A 195 -12.14 -4.87 -22.27
CA THR A 195 -12.03 -5.52 -23.59
C THR A 195 -12.46 -4.66 -24.77
N SER A 196 -12.40 -3.33 -24.66
CA SER A 196 -12.67 -2.41 -25.78
C SER A 196 -11.40 -1.92 -26.44
#